data_AF-A0A7V1PU18-F1
#
_entry.id   AF-A0A7V1PU18-F1
#
_cell.length_a   1.000
_cell.length_b   1.000
_cell.length_c   1.000
_cell.angle_alpha   90.00
_cell.angle_beta   90.00
_cell.angle_gamma   90.00
#
_symmetry.space_group_name_H-M   'P 1'
#
loop_
_entity.id
_entity.type
_entity.pdbx_description
1 polymer ?
#
loop_
_entity_poly.entity_id
_entity_poly.type
_entity_poly.pdbx_seq_one_letter_code
_entity_poly.pdbx_strand_id
1 'polypeptide(L)'
;PVVNKWYGPSIQVSGLLVARDIYETLSRKKLGDVVLLPPRVLNDDGYFLDDWTLEDLQQKLGVPCHVYDGNLAYLPEELATLSVAS
;
A
#
# COMPACT_ATOMS: atom_id res chain seq x y z
N PRO A 1 8.00 9.31 5.39
CA PRO A 1 6.52 9.38 5.30
C PRO A 1 6.10 9.49 3.84
N VAL A 2 4.92 9.00 3.48
CA VAL A 2 4.26 9.34 2.21
C VAL A 2 3.52 10.66 2.42
N VAL A 3 3.69 11.61 1.50
CA VAL A 3 2.99 12.91 1.55
C VAL A 3 1.81 12.84 0.60
N ASN A 4 0.61 13.19 1.07
CA ASN A 4 -0.57 13.30 0.22
C ASN A 4 -0.43 14.54 -0.68
N LYS A 5 0.08 14.38 -1.90
CA LYS A 5 0.19 15.50 -2.85
C LYS A 5 -1.09 15.64 -3.66
N TRP A 6 -1.85 14.56 -3.82
CA TRP A 6 -3.08 14.55 -4.60
C TRP A 6 -4.16 15.46 -4.00
N TYR A 7 -4.49 15.28 -2.72
CA TYR A 7 -5.45 16.12 -2.01
C TYR A 7 -4.80 17.29 -1.26
N GLY A 8 -3.47 17.26 -1.13
CA GLY A 8 -2.68 18.32 -0.53
C GLY A 8 -2.05 17.92 0.82
N PRO A 9 -0.87 18.48 1.14
CA PRO A 9 0.00 17.99 2.22
C PRO A 9 -0.56 18.22 3.63
N SER A 10 -1.62 19.01 3.77
CA SER A 10 -2.35 19.18 5.04
C SER A 10 -3.20 17.97 5.40
N ILE A 11 -3.50 17.09 4.44
CA ILE A 11 -4.25 15.85 4.68
C ILE A 11 -3.29 14.77 5.19
N GLN A 12 -3.51 14.31 6.42
CA GLN A 12 -2.60 13.39 7.13
C GLN A 12 -3.21 12.01 7.44
N VAL A 13 -4.39 11.71 6.92
CA VAL A 13 -5.06 10.42 7.11
C VAL A 13 -4.71 9.45 5.98
N SER A 14 -4.45 8.19 6.32
CA SER A 14 -4.03 7.16 5.36
C SER A 14 -5.13 6.77 4.37
N GLY A 15 -6.41 6.83 4.78
CA GLY A 15 -7.54 6.47 3.92
C GLY A 15 -7.82 7.46 2.78
N LEU A 16 -7.05 8.55 2.69
CA LEU A 16 -7.08 9.48 1.57
C LEU A 16 -5.77 9.46 0.76
N LEU A 17 -4.88 8.50 1.02
CA LEU A 17 -3.69 8.30 0.19
C LEU A 17 -4.09 7.62 -1.12
N VAL A 18 -3.49 8.09 -2.20
CA VAL A 18 -3.63 7.52 -3.55
C VAL A 18 -2.41 6.68 -3.89
N ALA A 19 -2.55 5.74 -4.83
CA ALA A 19 -1.45 4.86 -5.21
C ALA A 19 -0.26 5.63 -5.79
N ARG A 20 -0.53 6.70 -6.55
CA ARG A 20 0.51 7.56 -7.12
C ARG A 20 1.43 8.18 -6.06
N ASP A 21 0.89 8.70 -4.96
CA ASP A 21 1.69 9.31 -3.90
C ASP A 21 2.58 8.28 -3.20
N ILE A 22 2.05 7.07 -3.01
CA ILE A 22 2.78 5.92 -2.47
C ILE A 22 3.92 5.54 -3.44
N TYR A 23 3.59 5.33 -4.72
CA TYR A 23 4.56 4.97 -5.76
C TYR A 23 5.69 5.99 -5.89
N GLU A 24 5.38 7.28 -6.00
CA GLU A 24 6.39 8.34 -6.13
C GLU A 24 7.34 8.39 -4.93
N THR A 25 6.83 8.05 -3.73
CA THR A 25 7.62 8.03 -2.50
C THR A 25 8.51 6.80 -2.43
N LEU A 26 7.96 5.62 -2.78
CA LEU A 26 8.63 4.33 -2.61
C LEU A 26 9.58 3.99 -3.76
N SER A 27 9.28 4.40 -5.00
CA SER A 27 10.14 4.19 -6.18
C SER A 27 11.54 4.80 -6.06
N ARG A 28 11.76 5.71 -5.10
CA ARG A 28 13.04 6.37 -4.84
C ARG A 28 13.85 5.71 -3.72
N LYS A 29 13.40 4.54 -3.25
CA LYS A 29 13.98 3.84 -2.10
C LYS A 29 14.36 2.43 -2.49
N LYS A 30 15.35 1.88 -1.78
CA LYS A 30 15.62 0.45 -1.80
C LYS A 30 14.53 -0.25 -0.98
N LEU A 31 13.66 -0.98 -1.65
CA LEU A 31 12.60 -1.77 -1.01
C LEU A 31 13.14 -3.12 -0.53
N GLY A 32 12.45 -3.70 0.45
CA GLY A 32 12.69 -5.07 0.93
C GLY A 32 11.81 -6.07 0.19
N ASP A 33 11.45 -7.16 0.87
CA ASP A 33 10.70 -8.27 0.27
C ASP A 33 9.20 -7.98 0.07
N VAL A 34 8.62 -7.10 0.89
CA VAL A 34 7.20 -6.73 0.84
C VAL A 34 6.99 -5.28 1.27
N VAL A 35 6.03 -4.61 0.64
CA VAL A 35 5.52 -3.30 1.06
C VAL A 35 4.22 -3.50 1.84
N LEU A 36 4.21 -3.10 3.11
CA LEU A 36 3.00 -3.09 3.93
C LEU A 36 2.30 -1.74 3.82
N LEU A 37 1.01 -1.78 3.50
CA LEU A 37 0.14 -0.62 3.37
C LEU A 37 -0.86 -0.59 4.53
N PRO A 38 -1.21 0.61 5.04
CA PRO A 38 -2.17 0.74 6.12
C PRO A 38 -3.57 0.26 5.71
N PRO A 39 -4.41 -0.13 6.70
CA PRO A 39 -5.79 -0.48 6.41
C PRO A 39 -6.54 0.71 5.79
N ARG A 40 -7.57 0.41 5.01
CA ARG A 40 -8.48 1.39 4.38
C ARG A 40 -7.82 2.31 3.35
N VAL A 41 -6.71 1.92 2.74
CA VAL A 41 -6.15 2.62 1.56
C VAL A 41 -6.88 2.26 0.27
N LEU A 42 -7.57 1.11 0.26
CA LEU A 42 -8.45 0.67 -0.80
C LEU A 42 -9.91 0.91 -0.39
N ASN A 43 -10.76 1.21 -1.37
CA ASN A 43 -12.21 1.20 -1.23
C ASN A 43 -12.77 -0.24 -1.23
N ASP A 44 -14.08 -0.37 -1.05
CA ASP A 44 -14.77 -1.67 -0.99
C ASP A 44 -14.66 -2.48 -2.30
N ASP A 45 -14.38 -1.80 -3.42
CA ASP A 45 -14.16 -2.42 -4.73
C ASP A 45 -12.68 -2.80 -4.99
N GLY A 46 -11.78 -2.54 -4.03
CA GLY A 46 -10.37 -2.91 -4.12
C GLY A 46 -9.47 -1.89 -4.85
N TYR A 47 -9.94 -0.65 -5.03
CA TYR A 47 -9.20 0.42 -5.70
C TYR A 47 -8.68 1.47 -4.72
N PHE A 48 -7.52 2.04 -5.02
CA PHE A 48 -7.11 3.34 -4.48
C PHE A 48 -8.00 4.44 -5.06
N LEU A 49 -7.99 5.63 -4.45
CA LEU A 49 -8.83 6.76 -4.88
C LEU A 49 -8.43 7.38 -6.24
N ASP A 50 -7.30 6.96 -6.82
CA ASP A 50 -6.83 7.33 -8.16
C ASP A 50 -7.01 6.19 -9.19
N ASP A 51 -7.97 5.30 -8.95
CA ASP A 51 -8.37 4.18 -9.83
C ASP A 51 -7.30 3.11 -10.07
N TRP A 52 -6.18 3.16 -9.34
CA TRP A 52 -5.21 2.06 -9.33
C TRP A 52 -5.73 0.92 -8.48
N THR A 53 -5.40 -0.31 -8.86
CA THR A 53 -5.53 -1.49 -8.02
C THR A 53 -4.26 -1.72 -7.18
N LEU A 54 -4.34 -2.62 -6.19
CA LEU A 54 -3.15 -3.10 -5.49
C LEU A 54 -2.15 -3.75 -6.48
N GLU A 55 -2.65 -4.47 -7.47
CA GLU A 55 -1.82 -5.11 -8.49
C GLU A 55 -1.04 -4.08 -9.33
N ASP A 56 -1.67 -2.99 -9.75
CA ASP A 56 -0.99 -1.91 -10.49
C ASP A 56 0.19 -1.35 -9.71
N LEU A 57 0.01 -1.13 -8.41
CA LEU A 57 1.07 -0.63 -7.53
C LEU A 57 2.20 -1.67 -7.38
N GLN A 58 1.86 -2.94 -7.18
CA GLN A 58 2.83 -4.05 -7.10
C GLN A 58 3.68 -4.13 -8.36
N GLN A 59 3.04 -4.17 -9.53
CA GLN A 59 3.72 -4.25 -10.81
C GLN A 59 4.67 -3.07 -11.03
N LYS A 60 4.27 -1.87 -10.59
CA LYS A 60 5.11 -0.66 -10.71
C LYS A 60 6.27 -0.62 -9.72
N LEU A 61 6.09 -1.13 -8.50
CA LEU A 61 7.16 -1.17 -7.49
C LEU A 61 8.09 -2.37 -7.67
N GLY A 62 7.65 -3.42 -8.37
CA GLY A 62 8.41 -4.64 -8.56
C GLY A 62 8.54 -5.50 -7.31
N VAL A 63 7.70 -5.24 -6.30
CA VAL A 63 7.64 -6.01 -5.04
C VAL A 63 6.18 -6.24 -4.64
N PRO A 64 5.87 -7.36 -3.95
CA PRO A 64 4.57 -7.59 -3.35
C PRO A 64 4.14 -6.44 -2.45
N CYS A 65 2.85 -6.10 -2.49
CA CYS A 65 2.23 -5.10 -1.64
C CYS A 65 1.08 -5.75 -0.88
N HIS A 66 0.97 -5.50 0.41
CA HIS A 66 -0.04 -6.12 1.25
C HIS A 66 -0.71 -5.07 2.13
N VAL A 67 -2.04 -5.06 2.16
CA VAL A 67 -2.83 -4.21 3.06
C VAL A 67 -3.13 -5.03 4.30
N TYR A 68 -2.53 -4.67 5.44
CA TYR A 68 -2.78 -5.40 6.69
C TYR A 68 -4.12 -5.00 7.31
N ASP A 69 -4.66 -5.86 8.18
CA ASP A 69 -6.03 -5.75 8.71
C ASP A 69 -6.23 -4.61 9.74
N GLY A 70 -5.16 -3.96 10.18
CA GLY A 70 -5.15 -2.95 11.24
C GLY A 70 -4.59 -3.42 12.58
N ASN A 71 -4.33 -4.71 12.75
CA ASN A 71 -3.75 -5.32 13.94
C ASN A 71 -2.43 -6.03 13.62
N LEU A 72 -1.33 -5.37 13.97
CA LEU A 72 0.02 -5.89 13.74
C LEU A 72 0.32 -7.21 14.48
N ALA A 73 -0.47 -7.59 15.49
CA ALA A 73 -0.30 -8.89 16.17
C ALA A 73 -0.59 -10.08 15.23
N TYR A 74 -1.45 -9.92 14.24
CA TYR A 74 -1.80 -10.97 13.27
C TYR A 74 -0.95 -10.95 12.00
N LEU A 75 -0.13 -9.91 11.82
CA LEU A 75 0.72 -9.76 10.63
C LEU A 75 1.60 -10.99 10.34
N PRO A 76 2.22 -11.69 11.32
CA PRO A 76 2.98 -12.90 11.02
C PRO A 76 2.12 -14.00 10.35
N GLU A 77 0.87 -14.16 10.78
CA GLU A 77 -0.08 -15.13 10.22
C GLU A 77 -0.50 -14.70 8.82
N GLU A 78 -0.79 -13.42 8.61
CA GLU A 78 -1.10 -12.86 7.30
C GLU A 78 0.05 -13.08 6.30
N LEU A 79 1.28 -12.75 6.69
CA LEU A 79 2.45 -12.90 5.82
C LEU A 79 2.80 -14.36 5.54
N ALA A 80 2.57 -15.27 6.50
CA ALA A 80 2.77 -16.70 6.26
C ALA A 80 1.88 -17.22 5.12
N THR A 81 0.68 -16.66 4.94
CA THR A 81 -0.21 -17.03 3.82
C THR A 81 0.30 -16.53 2.46
N LEU A 82 1.04 -15.43 2.41
CA LEU A 82 1.65 -14.91 1.17
C LEU A 82 2.83 -15.78 0.71
N SER A 83 3.60 -16.33 1.65
CA SER A 83 4.75 -17.20 1.38
C SER A 83 4.37 -18.54 0.75
N VAL A 84 3.14 -19.03 0.93
CA VAL A 84 2.65 -20.29 0.35
C VAL A 84 1.97 -20.11 -1.02
N ALA A 85 1.72 -18.86 -1.43
CA ALA A 85 1.10 -18.55 -2.72
C ALA A 85 2.11 -18.31 -3.86
N SER A 86 3.42 -18.49 -3.60
CA SER A 86 4.53 -18.29 -4.54
C SER A 86 5.11 -19.60 -5.06
#